data_AF-A0A7C2ADC1-F1
#
_entry.id   AF-A0A7C2ADC1-F1
#
_cell.length_a   1.000
_cell.length_b   1.000
_cell.length_c   1.000
_cell.angle_alpha   90.00
_cell.angle_beta   90.00
_cell.angle_gamma   90.00
#
_symmetry.space_group_name_H-M   'P 1'
#
loop_
_entity.id
_entity.type
_entity.pdbx_description
1 polymer ?
#
loop_
_entity_poly.entity_id
_entity_poly.type
_entity_poly.pdbx_seq_one_letter_code
_entity_poly.pdbx_strand_id
1 'polypeptide(L)'
;MKVFALSESVSLAIIGITLIKNAENYREFEYKDEFGNSTIGWGFLMDSFLPAKVKEYLKKGISIDEANSLLSMRVVHIMHTIDIAFPNLNRNVYLVFIDMIYNLGITQFMEFTTFLAFVKLDEINFAVKDLTNTLWYKQVENRAVRDCFNLLSTKNYYLI
;
A
#
# COMPACT_ATOMS: atom_id res chain seq x y z
N MET A 1 -30.71 -10.20 -14.87
CA MET A 1 -29.90 -9.61 -13.80
C MET A 1 -28.65 -9.02 -14.43
N LYS A 2 -28.56 -7.69 -14.60
CA LYS A 2 -27.33 -7.05 -15.09
C LYS A 2 -26.35 -7.01 -13.92
N VAL A 3 -25.34 -7.87 -13.94
CA VAL A 3 -24.19 -7.74 -13.05
C VAL A 3 -23.43 -6.50 -13.54
N PHE A 4 -23.46 -5.42 -12.77
CA PHE A 4 -22.63 -4.26 -13.06
C PHE A 4 -21.18 -4.67 -12.77
N ALA A 5 -20.39 -4.91 -13.82
CA ALA A 5 -18.96 -5.09 -13.66
C ALA A 5 -18.36 -3.77 -13.19
N LEU A 6 -17.60 -3.79 -12.10
CA LEU A 6 -16.81 -2.64 -11.67
C LEU A 6 -15.78 -2.32 -12.75
N SER A 7 -15.44 -1.03 -12.92
CA SER A 7 -14.28 -0.68 -13.75
C SER A 7 -13.00 -1.27 -13.13
N GLU A 8 -12.00 -1.54 -13.96
CA GLU A 8 -10.72 -2.11 -13.48
C GLU A 8 -10.06 -1.20 -12.43
N SER A 9 -10.13 0.12 -12.62
CA SER A 9 -9.62 1.11 -11.66
C SER A 9 -10.30 1.01 -10.29
N VAL A 10 -11.63 0.88 -10.25
CA VAL A 10 -12.37 0.74 -8.99
C VAL A 10 -12.05 -0.59 -8.31
N SER A 11 -11.91 -1.66 -9.11
CA SER A 11 -11.49 -2.97 -8.62
C SER A 11 -10.10 -2.94 -7.98
N LEU A 12 -9.11 -2.33 -8.65
CA LEU A 12 -7.76 -2.14 -8.13
C LEU A 12 -7.76 -1.33 -6.83
N ALA A 13 -8.53 -0.24 -6.76
CA ALA A 13 -8.62 0.58 -5.55
C ALA A 13 -9.18 -0.21 -4.36
N ILE A 14 -10.27 -0.96 -4.55
CA ILE A 14 -10.89 -1.76 -3.49
C ILE A 14 -9.92 -2.83 -2.98
N ILE A 15 -9.24 -3.52 -3.88
CA ILE A 15 -8.29 -4.57 -3.52
C ILE A 15 -7.06 -3.97 -2.83
N GLY A 16 -6.50 -2.88 -3.36
CA GLY A 16 -5.37 -2.18 -2.74
C GLY A 16 -5.69 -1.70 -1.32
N ILE A 17 -6.88 -1.13 -1.11
CA ILE A 17 -7.37 -0.77 0.24
C ILE A 17 -7.43 -2.01 1.14
N THR A 18 -7.89 -3.14 0.62
CA THR A 18 -8.00 -4.39 1.39
C THR A 18 -6.62 -4.93 1.78
N LEU A 19 -5.65 -4.93 0.85
CA LEU A 19 -4.27 -5.33 1.12
C LEU A 19 -3.62 -4.48 2.22
N ILE A 20 -3.82 -3.16 2.13
CA ILE A 20 -3.31 -2.22 3.14
C ILE A 20 -3.96 -2.49 4.49
N LYS A 21 -5.29 -2.61 4.56
CA LYS A 21 -5.99 -2.90 5.83
C LYS A 21 -5.64 -4.25 6.45
N ASN A 22 -5.24 -5.24 5.64
CA ASN A 22 -4.78 -6.52 6.15
C ASN A 22 -3.35 -6.44 6.72
N ALA A 23 -2.54 -5.51 6.22
CA ALA A 23 -1.19 -5.25 6.73
C ALA A 23 -1.20 -4.27 7.92
N GLU A 24 -2.11 -3.29 7.90
CA GLU A 24 -2.21 -2.21 8.87
C GLU A 24 -3.30 -2.50 9.90
N ASN A 25 -3.02 -2.32 11.19
CA ASN A 25 -4.03 -2.42 12.23
C ASN A 25 -4.65 -1.04 12.51
N TYR A 26 -5.97 -0.91 12.40
CA TYR A 26 -6.65 0.34 12.75
C TYR A 26 -6.43 0.70 14.23
N ARG A 27 -6.02 1.94 14.47
CA ARG A 27 -5.87 2.54 15.80
C ARG A 27 -6.64 3.86 15.84
N GLU A 28 -7.70 3.91 16.65
CA GLU A 28 -8.50 5.13 16.83
C GLU A 28 -7.68 6.28 17.44
N PHE A 29 -6.73 5.97 18.32
CA PHE A 29 -5.89 6.95 19.01
C PHE A 29 -4.43 6.88 18.55
N GLU A 30 -3.67 7.94 18.83
CA GLU A 30 -2.24 8.01 18.54
C GLU A 30 -1.49 6.82 19.14
N TYR A 31 -0.56 6.26 18.37
CA TYR A 31 0.42 5.29 18.83
C TYR A 31 1.80 5.62 18.24
N LYS A 32 2.84 4.94 18.73
CA LYS A 32 4.17 4.96 18.12
C LYS A 32 4.32 3.78 17.19
N ASP A 33 4.69 4.03 15.93
CA ASP A 33 5.02 2.96 14.99
C ASP A 33 6.36 2.27 15.35
N GLU A 34 6.77 1.30 14.54
CA GLU A 34 8.00 0.53 14.74
C GLU A 34 9.28 1.38 14.68
N PHE A 35 9.18 2.59 14.10
CA PHE A 35 10.26 3.56 13.99
C PHE A 35 10.15 4.69 15.03
N GLY A 36 9.14 4.65 15.91
CA GLY A 36 8.90 5.64 16.95
C GLY A 36 8.14 6.89 16.48
N ASN A 37 7.60 6.90 15.25
CA ASN A 37 6.83 8.03 14.75
C ASN A 37 5.42 8.04 15.33
N SER A 38 4.85 9.24 15.48
CA SER A 38 3.48 9.45 15.92
C SER A 38 2.49 9.09 14.78
N THR A 39 1.62 8.12 15.01
CA THR A 39 0.78 7.51 13.96
C THR A 39 -0.65 7.29 14.44
N ILE A 40 -1.64 7.31 13.53
CA ILE A 40 -3.07 7.13 13.83
C ILE A 40 -3.83 6.43 12.68
N GLY A 41 -4.99 5.86 12.98
CA GLY A 41 -5.89 5.27 11.98
C GLY A 41 -5.28 4.03 11.35
N TRP A 42 -5.24 3.99 10.01
CA TRP A 42 -4.65 2.90 9.22
C TRP A 42 -3.14 3.09 8.97
N GLY A 43 -2.40 3.73 9.88
CA GLY A 43 -0.96 3.99 9.69
C GLY A 43 -0.62 5.39 9.17
N PHE A 44 -1.46 6.40 9.42
CA PHE A 44 -1.17 7.78 9.02
C PHE A 44 -0.24 8.48 10.01
N LEU A 45 0.88 9.01 9.52
CA LEU A 45 1.78 9.84 10.32
C LEU A 45 1.08 11.13 10.75
N MET A 46 1.15 11.45 12.03
CA MET A 46 0.46 12.62 12.60
C MET A 46 1.02 13.95 12.07
N ASP A 47 2.29 13.98 11.69
CA ASP A 47 2.96 15.15 11.10
C ASP A 47 2.46 15.51 9.69
N SER A 48 1.78 14.57 9.02
CA SER A 48 1.18 14.80 7.69
C SER A 48 -0.12 15.60 7.74
N PHE A 49 -0.69 15.83 8.93
CA PHE A 49 -1.91 16.59 9.12
C PHE A 49 -1.65 18.04 9.53
N LEU A 50 -2.62 18.91 9.24
CA LEU A 50 -2.59 20.28 9.74
C LEU A 50 -2.59 20.32 11.28
N PRO A 51 -1.89 21.28 11.93
CA PRO A 51 -1.78 21.33 13.39
C PRO A 51 -3.11 21.35 14.14
N ALA A 52 -4.15 21.96 13.58
CA ALA A 52 -5.49 21.95 14.16
C ALA A 52 -6.09 20.53 14.21
N LYS A 53 -5.87 19.74 13.16
CA LYS A 53 -6.36 18.36 13.06
C LYS A 53 -5.57 17.42 13.97
N VAL A 54 -4.25 17.63 14.11
CA VAL A 54 -3.43 16.94 15.11
C VAL A 54 -3.99 17.15 16.51
N LYS A 55 -4.26 18.41 16.91
CA LYS A 55 -4.86 18.72 18.22
C LYS A 55 -6.22 18.06 18.42
N GLU A 56 -7.04 18.01 17.38
CA GLU A 56 -8.33 17.33 17.39
C GLU A 56 -8.18 15.83 17.63
N TYR A 57 -7.33 15.15 16.85
CA TYR A 57 -7.07 13.72 16.96
C TYR A 57 -6.45 13.33 18.30
N LEU A 58 -5.53 14.13 18.85
CA LEU A 58 -4.99 13.90 20.20
C LEU A 58 -6.06 13.95 21.29
N LYS A 59 -7.15 14.71 21.08
CA LYS A 59 -8.24 14.85 22.05
C LYS A 59 -9.30 13.76 21.92
N LYS A 60 -9.66 13.37 20.70
CA LYS A 60 -10.85 12.53 20.44
C LYS A 60 -10.61 11.29 19.57
N GLY A 61 -9.39 11.09 19.08
CA GLY A 61 -9.09 10.05 18.09
C GLY A 61 -9.62 10.37 16.69
N ILE A 62 -9.38 9.45 15.76
CA ILE A 62 -9.92 9.45 14.40
C ILE A 62 -11.01 8.38 14.28
N SER A 63 -12.16 8.74 13.72
CA SER A 63 -13.22 7.75 13.47
C SER A 63 -12.83 6.77 12.36
N ILE A 64 -13.40 5.56 12.38
CA ILE A 64 -13.15 4.56 11.34
C ILE A 64 -13.57 5.03 9.94
N ASP A 65 -14.66 5.78 9.83
CA ASP A 65 -15.16 6.32 8.56
C ASP A 65 -14.24 7.40 8.00
N GLU A 66 -13.70 8.26 8.87
CA GLU A 66 -12.71 9.26 8.51
C GLU A 66 -11.40 8.59 8.08
N ALA A 67 -10.92 7.59 8.82
CA ALA A 67 -9.73 6.81 8.47
C ALA A 67 -9.90 6.09 7.12
N ASN A 68 -11.08 5.50 6.86
CA ASN A 68 -11.41 4.86 5.58
C ASN A 68 -11.42 5.87 4.42
N SER A 69 -11.98 7.07 4.65
CA SER A 69 -12.01 8.13 3.64
C SER A 69 -10.60 8.61 3.30
N LEU A 70 -9.74 8.82 4.30
CA LEU A 70 -8.33 9.19 4.10
C LEU A 70 -7.56 8.11 3.33
N LEU A 71 -7.77 6.84 3.69
CA LEU A 71 -7.11 5.72 3.02
C LEU A 71 -7.52 5.64 1.55
N SER A 72 -8.81 5.83 1.27
CA SER A 72 -9.33 5.83 -0.10
C SER A 72 -8.71 6.95 -0.94
N MET A 73 -8.63 8.16 -0.39
CA MET A 73 -7.95 9.30 -1.06
C MET A 73 -6.46 9.02 -1.30
N ARG A 74 -5.78 8.43 -0.31
CA ARG A 74 -4.35 8.08 -0.42
C ARG A 74 -4.11 7.04 -1.51
N VAL A 75 -4.94 6.00 -1.58
CA VAL A 75 -4.84 4.97 -2.63
C VAL A 75 -5.06 5.57 -4.01
N VAL A 76 -6.07 6.43 -4.20
CA VAL A 76 -6.29 7.12 -5.48
C VAL A 76 -5.06 7.95 -5.89
N HIS A 77 -4.42 8.64 -4.95
CA HIS A 77 -3.19 9.38 -5.23
C HIS A 77 -2.04 8.46 -5.65
N ILE A 78 -1.84 7.35 -4.94
CA ILE A 78 -0.82 6.34 -5.26
C ILE A 78 -1.06 5.76 -6.67
N MET A 79 -2.31 5.40 -6.99
CA MET A 79 -2.68 4.91 -8.31
C MET A 79 -2.29 5.90 -9.41
N HIS A 80 -2.64 7.18 -9.23
CA HIS A 80 -2.26 8.23 -10.19
C HIS A 80 -0.73 8.36 -10.34
N THR A 81 0.03 8.22 -9.25
CA THR A 81 1.51 8.17 -9.31
C THR A 81 2.00 6.96 -10.09
N ILE A 82 1.42 5.78 -9.88
CA ILE A 82 1.77 4.56 -10.60
C ILE A 82 1.47 4.72 -12.10
N ASP A 83 0.28 5.22 -12.46
CA ASP A 83 -0.14 5.39 -13.85
C ASP A 83 0.82 6.28 -14.65
N ILE A 84 1.38 7.30 -14.00
CA ILE A 84 2.37 8.21 -14.61
C ILE A 84 3.75 7.57 -14.68
N ALA A 85 4.22 6.97 -13.59
CA ALA A 85 5.61 6.50 -13.48
C ALA A 85 5.84 5.12 -14.12
N PHE A 86 4.82 4.28 -14.16
CA PHE A 86 4.88 2.88 -14.56
C PHE A 86 3.68 2.53 -15.45
N PRO A 87 3.67 2.97 -16.72
CA PRO A 87 2.57 2.69 -17.62
C PRO A 87 2.47 1.19 -17.94
N ASN A 88 1.24 0.69 -18.07
CA ASN A 88 0.91 -0.67 -18.51
C ASN A 88 1.38 -1.82 -17.60
N LEU A 89 1.45 -1.60 -16.28
CA LEU A 89 1.69 -2.69 -15.34
C LEU A 89 0.59 -3.74 -15.40
N ASN A 90 0.96 -5.01 -15.25
CA ASN A 90 -0.02 -6.05 -15.00
C ASN A 90 -0.69 -5.82 -13.63
N ARG A 91 -1.90 -6.38 -13.48
CA ARG A 91 -2.76 -6.17 -12.32
C ARG A 91 -2.09 -6.49 -10.98
N ASN A 92 -1.34 -7.59 -10.91
CA ASN A 92 -0.73 -8.05 -9.67
C ASN A 92 0.43 -7.16 -9.25
N VAL A 93 1.28 -6.78 -10.21
CA VAL A 93 2.37 -5.83 -9.97
C VAL A 93 1.80 -4.48 -9.53
N TYR A 94 0.72 -4.01 -10.16
CA TYR A 94 0.06 -2.76 -9.79
C TYR A 94 -0.40 -2.77 -8.33
N LEU A 95 -1.06 -3.85 -7.88
CA LEU A 95 -1.53 -3.99 -6.50
C LEU A 95 -0.39 -4.03 -5.48
N VAL A 96 0.71 -4.73 -5.81
CA VAL A 96 1.92 -4.76 -4.98
C VAL A 96 2.54 -3.38 -4.90
N PHE A 97 2.54 -2.62 -6.01
CA PHE A 97 3.03 -1.24 -6.01
C PHE A 97 2.16 -0.34 -5.14
N ILE A 98 0.83 -0.48 -5.16
CA ILE A 98 -0.05 0.26 -4.25
C ILE A 98 0.34 0.00 -2.79
N ASP A 99 0.50 -1.27 -2.41
CA ASP A 99 0.79 -1.64 -1.03
C ASP A 99 2.18 -1.20 -0.57
N MET A 100 3.21 -1.44 -1.39
CA MET A 100 4.58 -1.03 -1.08
C MET A 100 4.72 0.49 -1.03
N ILE A 101 4.12 1.24 -1.97
CA ILE A 101 4.18 2.71 -1.96
C ILE A 101 3.42 3.26 -0.75
N TYR A 102 2.33 2.62 -0.30
CA TYR A 102 1.66 3.02 0.93
C TYR A 102 2.58 2.85 2.15
N ASN A 103 3.26 1.71 2.25
CA ASN A 103 4.14 1.40 3.37
C ASN A 103 5.39 2.27 3.46
N LEU A 104 6.07 2.45 2.32
CA LEU A 104 7.39 3.08 2.24
C LEU A 104 7.33 4.57 1.88
N GLY A 105 6.24 4.99 1.23
CA GLY A 105 6.21 6.21 0.45
C GLY A 105 6.94 6.07 -0.89
N ILE A 106 6.58 6.94 -1.85
CA ILE A 106 7.11 6.86 -3.22
C ILE A 106 8.62 7.03 -3.28
N THR A 107 9.21 7.91 -2.46
CA THR A 107 10.65 8.19 -2.50
C THR A 107 11.47 6.95 -2.19
N GLN A 108 11.17 6.27 -1.07
CA GLN A 108 11.86 5.05 -0.67
C GLN A 108 11.54 3.90 -1.63
N PHE A 109 10.30 3.80 -2.13
CA PHE A 109 9.93 2.80 -3.12
C PHE A 109 10.78 2.89 -4.41
N MET A 110 11.09 4.11 -4.86
CA MET A 110 11.93 4.32 -6.05
C MET A 110 13.39 3.88 -5.87
N GLU A 111 13.85 3.66 -4.63
CA GLU A 111 15.21 3.18 -4.35
C GLU A 111 15.38 1.68 -4.63
N PHE A 112 14.28 0.93 -4.82
CA PHE A 112 14.26 -0.49 -5.18
C PHE A 112 14.62 -0.70 -6.67
N THR A 113 15.72 -0.07 -7.11
CA THR A 113 16.10 0.04 -8.52
C THR A 113 16.26 -1.30 -9.24
N THR A 114 16.83 -2.32 -8.57
CA THR A 114 17.00 -3.66 -9.14
C THR A 114 15.67 -4.40 -9.31
N PHE A 115 14.85 -4.43 -8.27
CA PHE A 115 13.47 -4.93 -8.32
C PHE A 115 12.66 -4.26 -9.45
N LEU A 116 12.67 -2.92 -9.51
CA LEU A 116 11.95 -2.16 -10.54
C LEU A 116 12.47 -2.45 -11.95
N ALA A 117 13.78 -2.65 -12.12
CA ALA A 117 14.37 -3.06 -13.39
C ALA A 117 13.89 -4.45 -13.84
N PHE A 118 13.83 -5.43 -12.93
CA PHE A 118 13.29 -6.75 -13.26
C PHE A 118 11.80 -6.71 -13.58
N VAL A 119 11.00 -5.94 -12.84
CA VAL A 119 9.57 -5.73 -13.15
C VAL A 119 9.38 -5.13 -14.54
N LYS A 120 10.19 -4.13 -14.91
CA LYS A 120 10.12 -3.50 -16.24
C LYS A 120 10.47 -4.46 -17.37
N LEU A 121 11.31 -5.45 -17.11
CA LEU A 121 11.69 -6.51 -18.05
C LEU A 121 10.72 -7.71 -18.02
N ASP A 122 9.65 -7.66 -17.22
CA ASP A 122 8.71 -8.76 -16.97
C ASP A 122 9.38 -10.02 -16.36
N GLU A 123 10.54 -9.84 -15.72
CA GLU A 123 11.35 -10.87 -15.10
C GLU A 123 10.93 -11.11 -13.64
N ILE A 124 9.66 -11.46 -13.42
CA ILE A 124 9.01 -11.46 -12.10
C ILE A 124 9.70 -12.39 -11.09
N ASN A 125 10.22 -13.55 -11.52
CA ASN A 125 10.96 -14.45 -10.63
C ASN A 125 12.23 -13.79 -10.08
N PHE A 126 12.94 -13.03 -10.91
CA PHE A 126 14.12 -12.29 -10.48
C PHE A 126 13.75 -11.07 -9.63
N ALA A 127 12.64 -10.40 -9.94
CA ALA A 127 12.10 -9.32 -9.11
C ALA A 127 11.81 -9.81 -7.68
N VAL A 128 11.12 -10.94 -7.53
CA VAL A 128 10.84 -11.52 -6.21
C VAL A 128 12.11 -11.96 -5.50
N LYS A 129 13.04 -12.61 -6.21
CA LYS A 129 14.35 -12.97 -5.64
C LYS A 129 15.09 -11.74 -5.10
N ASP A 130 15.11 -10.64 -5.84
CA ASP A 130 15.72 -9.40 -5.39
C ASP A 130 15.00 -8.86 -4.13
N LEU A 131 13.67 -8.76 -4.19
CA LEU A 131 12.85 -8.22 -3.11
C LEU A 131 13.03 -8.98 -1.79
N THR A 132 13.13 -10.31 -1.83
CA THR A 132 13.35 -11.17 -0.65
C THR A 132 14.70 -10.93 0.06
N ASN A 133 15.67 -10.30 -0.61
CA ASN A 133 16.96 -9.97 -0.02
C ASN A 133 17.00 -8.59 0.64
N THR A 134 15.93 -7.79 0.52
CA THR A 134 15.88 -6.42 1.03
C THR A 134 15.70 -6.36 2.55
N LEU A 135 16.07 -5.22 3.16
CA LEU A 135 15.77 -4.97 4.58
C LEU A 135 14.26 -4.86 4.82
N TRP A 136 13.54 -4.22 3.88
CA TRP A 136 12.08 -4.12 3.92
C TRP A 136 11.41 -5.47 4.10
N TYR A 137 11.81 -6.48 3.31
CA TYR A 137 11.25 -7.83 3.42
C TYR A 137 11.41 -8.42 4.83
N LYS A 138 12.55 -8.16 5.47
CA LYS A 138 12.84 -8.63 6.84
C LYS A 138 12.04 -7.87 7.90
N GLN A 139 11.72 -6.61 7.66
CA GLN A 139 11.03 -5.76 8.63
C GLN A 139 9.52 -6.00 8.63
N VAL A 140 8.90 -6.13 7.46
CA VAL A 140 7.43 -6.23 7.36
C VAL A 140 6.91 -7.67 7.18
N GLU A 141 7.80 -8.65 7.26
CA GLU A 141 7.57 -10.10 7.25
C GLU A 141 6.36 -10.55 6.40
N ASN A 142 5.22 -10.83 7.04
CA ASN A 142 4.00 -11.35 6.41
C ASN A 142 3.51 -10.50 5.23
N ARG A 143 3.65 -9.17 5.32
CA ARG A 143 3.30 -8.24 4.24
C ARG A 143 4.14 -8.51 2.99
N ALA A 144 5.45 -8.57 3.16
CA ALA A 144 6.37 -8.80 2.05
C ALA A 144 6.24 -10.20 1.46
N VAL A 145 5.98 -11.22 2.29
CA VAL A 145 5.70 -12.58 1.83
C VAL A 145 4.46 -12.60 0.93
N ARG A 146 3.35 -12.00 1.39
CA ARG A 146 2.10 -11.89 0.63
C ARG A 146 2.32 -11.16 -0.69
N ASP A 147 3.07 -10.06 -0.69
CA ASP A 147 3.34 -9.29 -1.91
C ASP A 147 4.19 -10.08 -2.91
N CYS A 148 5.17 -10.85 -2.45
CA CYS A 148 5.93 -11.77 -3.29
C CYS A 148 5.03 -12.86 -3.92
N PHE A 149 4.09 -13.42 -3.15
CA PHE A 149 3.13 -14.37 -3.69
C PHE A 149 2.20 -13.73 -4.73
N ASN A 150 1.73 -12.50 -4.48
CA ASN A 150 0.91 -11.76 -5.43
C ASN A 150 1.66 -11.52 -6.75
N LEU A 151 2.94 -11.13 -6.69
CA LEU A 151 3.78 -10.98 -7.88
C LEU A 151 3.84 -12.28 -8.70
N LEU A 152 4.09 -13.42 -8.07
CA LEU A 152 4.22 -14.72 -8.75
C LEU A 152 2.89 -15.31 -9.23
N SER A 153 1.77 -14.81 -8.72
CA SER A 153 0.48 -15.43 -9.00
C SER A 153 0.05 -15.21 -10.45
N THR A 154 -0.35 -16.30 -11.11
CA THR A 154 -0.98 -16.25 -12.44
C THR A 154 -2.51 -16.08 -12.35
N LYS A 155 -3.05 -16.10 -11.14
CA LYS A 155 -4.48 -15.96 -10.85
C LYS A 155 -4.70 -14.87 -9.81
N ASN A 156 -5.85 -14.21 -9.89
CA ASN A 156 -6.20 -13.08 -9.05
C ASN A 156 -6.73 -13.55 -7.69
N TYR A 157 -5.85 -14.00 -6.78
CA TYR A 157 -6.20 -14.48 -5.44
C TYR A 157 -5.92 -13.41 -4.37
N TYR A 158 -6.75 -12.38 -4.31
CA TYR A 158 -6.50 -11.25 -3.38
C TYR A 158 -7.13 -11.42 -2.00
N LEU A 159 -7.35 -12.67 -1.55
CA LEU A 159 -8.12 -12.99 -0.34
C LEU A 159 -7.44 -14.03 0.56
N ILE A 160 -6.11 -14.15 0.50
CA ILE A 160 -5.33 -14.97 1.43
C ILE A 160 -4.48 -14.04 2.31
#